data_AF-C1DV56-F1
#
_entry.id   AF-C1DV56-F1
#
_cell.length_a   1.000
_cell.length_b   1.000
_cell.length_c   1.000
_cell.angle_alpha   90.00
_cell.angle_beta   90.00
_cell.angle_gamma   90.00
#
_symmetry.space_group_name_H-M   'P 1'
#
loop_
_entity.id
_entity.type
_entity.pdbx_description
1 polymer ?
#
loop_
_entity_poly.entity_id
_entity_poly.type
_entity_poly.pdbx_seq_one_letter_code
_entity_poly.pdbx_strand_id
1 'polypeptide(L)'
;MKLSTINNAYKTEIDDKIFAKAIKEMTDIQDERIEILFTEIPTKELFKWMIANDISIENLKEYYEKYIKPRGLKNQQLEDFFEI
;
A
#
# COMPACT_ATOMS: atom_id res chain seq x y z
N MET A 1 14.07 19.00 -21.81
CA MET A 1 13.98 19.32 -20.37
C MET A 1 13.01 18.31 -19.75
N LYS A 2 13.50 17.29 -19.04
CA LYS A 2 12.64 16.25 -18.43
C LYS A 2 12.21 16.77 -17.06
N LEU A 3 10.92 17.06 -16.89
CA LEU A 3 10.31 17.31 -15.58
C LEU A 3 10.27 15.97 -14.84
N SER A 4 11.34 15.68 -14.11
CA SER A 4 11.36 14.61 -13.13
C SER A 4 10.81 15.17 -11.83
N THR A 5 9.49 15.15 -11.65
CA THR A 5 8.88 15.30 -10.33
C THR A 5 9.21 14.02 -9.54
N ILE A 6 10.47 13.93 -9.08
CA ILE A 6 10.87 12.93 -8.09
C ILE A 6 10.24 13.44 -6.80
N ASN A 7 9.13 12.83 -6.41
CA ASN A 7 8.49 13.09 -5.12
C ASN A 7 9.51 12.73 -4.04
N ASN A 8 10.18 13.73 -3.48
CA ASN A 8 11.29 13.59 -2.54
C ASN A 8 10.83 13.03 -1.16
N ALA A 9 9.53 12.75 -1.03
CA ALA A 9 8.89 12.20 0.17
C ALA A 9 9.11 10.68 0.34
N TYR A 10 9.43 9.94 -0.73
CA TYR A 10 9.64 8.47 -0.65
C TYR A 10 11.08 8.08 -0.27
N LYS A 11 11.81 8.96 0.42
CA LYS A 11 13.18 8.73 0.90
C LYS A 11 13.27 8.36 2.38
N THR A 12 12.13 8.26 3.06
CA THR A 12 12.04 7.61 4.36
C THR A 12 11.98 6.11 4.10
N GLU A 13 13.05 5.39 4.48
CA GLU A 13 13.01 3.94 4.66
C GLU A 13 11.85 3.63 5.61
N ILE A 14 10.68 3.39 5.03
CA ILE A 14 9.68 2.52 5.64
C ILE A 14 10.41 1.19 5.77
N ASP A 15 10.45 0.62 6.98
CA ASP A 15 10.96 -0.74 7.12
C ASP A 15 9.93 -1.64 6.43
N ASP A 16 10.10 -1.82 5.12
CA ASP A 16 9.18 -2.52 4.22
C ASP A 16 8.76 -3.87 4.81
N LYS A 17 9.66 -4.47 5.58
CA LYS A 17 9.45 -5.72 6.31
C LYS A 17 8.37 -5.62 7.38
N ILE A 18 8.25 -4.50 8.09
CA ILE A 18 7.22 -4.28 9.13
C ILE A 18 5.84 -4.24 8.49
N PHE A 19 5.66 -3.45 7.42
CA PHE A 19 4.36 -3.35 6.74
C PHE A 19 4.03 -4.63 5.97
N ALA A 20 5.02 -5.23 5.30
CA ALA A 20 4.83 -6.52 4.66
C ALA A 20 4.41 -7.59 5.67
N LYS A 21 5.06 -7.64 6.83
CA LYS A 21 4.70 -8.57 7.91
C LYS A 21 3.28 -8.29 8.43
N ALA A 22 2.92 -7.04 8.68
CA ALA A 22 1.60 -6.68 9.15
C ALA A 22 0.49 -7.05 8.16
N ILE A 23 0.71 -6.83 6.86
CA ILE A 23 -0.22 -7.25 5.82
C ILE A 23 -0.34 -8.77 5.79
N LYS A 24 0.78 -9.51 5.84
CA LYS A 24 0.76 -10.99 5.85
C LYS A 24 0.11 -11.58 7.11
N GLU A 25 0.34 -10.97 8.27
CA GLU A 25 -0.17 -11.42 9.57
C GLU A 25 -1.54 -10.83 9.90
N MET A 26 -2.14 -10.04 9.01
CA MET A 26 -3.41 -9.31 9.23
C MET A 26 -3.41 -8.55 10.56
N THR A 27 -2.33 -7.81 10.82
CA THR A 27 -2.15 -7.03 12.04
C THR A 27 -2.41 -5.56 11.76
N ASP A 28 -3.33 -4.97 12.52
CA ASP A 28 -3.66 -3.55 12.39
C ASP A 28 -2.49 -2.66 12.84
N ILE A 29 -1.91 -1.90 11.90
CA ILE A 29 -0.92 -0.87 12.23
C ILE A 29 -1.58 0.51 12.15
N GLN A 30 -1.54 1.23 13.26
CA GLN A 30 -1.99 2.63 13.38
C GLN A 30 -0.84 3.59 13.03
N ASP A 31 -0.34 3.52 11.80
CA ASP A 31 0.76 4.33 11.30
C ASP A 31 0.34 5.02 10.00
N GLU A 32 0.45 6.34 9.93
CA GLU A 32 0.05 7.13 8.76
C GLU A 32 0.81 6.70 7.48
N ARG A 33 2.01 6.12 7.60
CA ARG A 33 2.78 5.66 6.44
C ARG A 33 2.16 4.43 5.78
N ILE A 34 1.46 3.57 6.54
CA ILE A 34 0.70 2.48 5.93
C ILE A 34 -0.52 3.04 5.20
N GLU A 35 -1.10 4.13 5.67
CA GLU A 35 -2.21 4.79 4.99
C GLU A 35 -1.77 5.38 3.65
N ILE A 36 -0.63 6.09 3.64
CA ILE A 36 0.03 6.62 2.43
C ILE A 36 0.30 5.50 1.42
N LEU A 37 0.73 4.31 1.88
CA LEU A 37 0.97 3.14 1.03
C LEU A 37 -0.26 2.75 0.20
N PHE A 38 -1.46 2.93 0.74
CA PHE A 38 -2.72 2.59 0.08
C PHE A 38 -3.40 3.76 -0.62
N THR A 39 -3.07 5.02 -0.32
CA THR A 39 -3.78 6.20 -0.86
C THR A 39 -2.95 7.04 -1.83
N GLU A 40 -1.65 7.20 -1.59
CA GLU A 40 -0.79 8.11 -2.35
C GLU A 40 0.18 7.38 -3.30
N ILE A 41 0.51 6.12 -2.99
CA ILE A 41 1.38 5.32 -3.86
C ILE A 41 0.61 4.91 -5.12
N PRO A 42 1.14 5.18 -6.33
CA PRO A 42 0.53 4.67 -7.56
C PRO A 42 0.38 3.15 -7.50
N THR A 43 -0.77 2.62 -7.90
CA THR A 43 -1.10 1.17 -7.82
C THR A 43 -0.02 0.28 -8.43
N LYS A 44 0.61 0.73 -9.52
CA LYS A 44 1.72 0.02 -10.17
C LYS A 44 2.96 -0.12 -9.27
N GLU A 45 3.30 0.92 -8.51
CA GLU A 45 4.42 0.87 -7.57
C GLU A 45 4.06 0.05 -6.32
N LEU A 46 2.81 0.13 -5.85
CA LEU A 46 2.29 -0.73 -4.79
C LEU A 46 2.40 -2.22 -5.16
N PHE A 47 2.02 -2.60 -6.38
CA PHE A 47 2.13 -3.99 -6.84
C PHE A 47 3.58 -4.46 -6.98
N LYS A 48 4.50 -3.60 -7.46
CA LYS A 48 5.93 -3.95 -7.45
C LYS A 48 6.44 -4.17 -6.04
N TRP A 49 6.04 -3.31 -5.10
CA TRP A 49 6.40 -3.43 -3.70
C TRP A 49 5.87 -4.74 -3.08
N MET A 50 4.63 -5.11 -3.40
CA MET A 50 4.05 -6.38 -2.98
C MET A 50 4.82 -7.59 -3.50
N ILE A 51 5.15 -7.59 -4.79
CA ILE A 51 5.93 -8.68 -5.42
C ILE A 51 7.31 -8.78 -4.76
N ALA A 52 7.98 -7.64 -4.51
CA ALA A 52 9.27 -7.61 -3.85
C ALA A 52 9.22 -8.14 -2.40
N ASN A 53 8.06 -8.03 -1.74
CA ASN A 53 7.84 -8.48 -0.37
C ASN A 53 7.05 -9.79 -0.27
N ASP A 54 6.79 -10.48 -1.38
CA ASP A 54 6.05 -11.75 -1.42
C ASP A 54 4.65 -11.66 -0.76
N ILE A 55 3.91 -10.59 -1.07
CA ILE A 55 2.55 -10.36 -0.59
C ILE A 55 1.58 -10.70 -1.72
N SER A 56 0.63 -11.60 -1.46
CA SER A 56 -0.43 -11.93 -2.42
C SER A 56 -1.42 -10.77 -2.58
N ILE A 57 -2.07 -10.72 -3.75
CA ILE A 57 -3.16 -9.77 -4.01
C ILE A 57 -4.30 -9.95 -2.99
N GLU A 58 -4.59 -11.19 -2.61
CA GLU A 58 -5.60 -11.53 -1.61
C GLU A 58 -5.27 -10.93 -0.24
N ASN A 59 -4.03 -11.06 0.24
CA ASN A 59 -3.61 -10.47 1.51
C ASN A 59 -3.73 -8.94 1.47
N LEU A 60 -3.32 -8.31 0.36
CA LEU A 60 -3.44 -6.86 0.23
C LEU A 60 -4.91 -6.41 0.24
N LYS A 61 -5.78 -7.12 -0.50
CA LYS A 61 -7.22 -6.84 -0.55
C LYS A 61 -7.85 -6.98 0.83
N GLU A 62 -7.63 -8.10 1.50
CA GLU A 62 -8.17 -8.35 2.83
C GLU A 62 -7.70 -7.29 3.84
N TYR A 63 -6.41 -6.95 3.81
CA TYR A 63 -5.87 -5.91 4.68
C TYR A 63 -6.50 -4.54 4.41
N TYR A 64 -6.62 -4.16 3.13
CA TYR A 64 -7.24 -2.90 2.73
C TYR A 64 -8.70 -2.83 3.19
N GLU A 65 -9.49 -3.86 2.92
CA GLU A 65 -10.91 -3.90 3.30
C GLU A 65 -11.12 -3.90 4.81
N LYS A 66 -10.25 -4.56 5.56
CA LYS A 66 -10.37 -4.74 7.02
C LYS A 66 -9.86 -3.56 7.82
N TYR A 67 -8.78 -2.90 7.38
CA TYR A 67 -8.09 -1.89 8.19
C TYR A 67 -8.04 -0.50 7.56
N ILE A 68 -7.94 -0.40 6.23
CA ILE A 68 -7.72 0.89 5.55
C ILE A 68 -9.04 1.52 5.12
N LYS A 69 -9.88 0.77 4.40
CA LYS A 69 -11.20 1.22 3.92
C LYS A 69 -12.10 1.72 5.06
N PRO A 70 -12.17 1.07 6.25
CA PRO A 70 -12.98 1.56 7.36
C PRO A 70 -12.51 2.88 7.97
N ARG A 71 -11.24 3.26 7.76
CA ARG A 71 -10.70 4.57 8.18
C ARG A 71 -11.12 5.71 7.24
N GLY A 72 -11.88 5.42 6.19
CA GLY A 72 -12.31 6.40 5.18
C GLY A 72 -11.29 6.62 4.06
N LEU A 73 -10.20 5.85 4.05
CA LEU A 73 -9.10 5.94 3.09
C LEU A 73 -9.39 5.09 1.85
N LYS A 74 -10.33 5.57 1.04
CA LYS A 74 -10.75 4.86 -0.18
C LYS A 74 -9.77 5.09 -1.33
N ASN A 75 -9.41 4.02 -2.03
CA ASN A 75 -8.66 4.06 -3.28
C ASN A 75 -9.46 3.35 -4.38
N GLN A 76 -10.16 4.13 -5.22
CA GLN A 76 -11.00 3.58 -6.29
C GLN A 76 -10.20 2.74 -7.29
N GLN A 77 -8.97 3.12 -7.61
CA GLN A 77 -8.14 2.35 -8.56
C GLN A 77 -7.77 0.97 -8.01
N LEU A 78 -7.58 0.88 -6.70
CA LEU A 78 -7.30 -0.39 -6.03
C LEU A 78 -8.57 -1.24 -5.92
N GLU A 79 -9.71 -0.61 -5.62
CA GLU A 79 -11.02 -1.27 -5.57
C GLU A 79 -11.42 -1.84 -6.93
N ASP A 80 -11.30 -1.05 -8.00
CA ASP A 80 -11.58 -1.49 -9.37
C ASP A 80 -10.70 -2.69 -9.76
N PHE A 81 -9.45 -2.74 -9.28
CA PHE A 81 -8.55 -3.86 -9.52
C PHE A 81 -8.97 -5.13 -8.75
N PHE A 82 -9.53 -4.98 -7.55
CA PHE A 82 -9.98 -6.10 -6.72
C PHE A 82 -11.31 -6.72 -7.16
N GLU A 83 -12.07 -6.03 -8.02
CA GLU A 83 -13.33 -6.50 -8.60
C GLU A 83 -13.16 -7.27 -9.92
N ILE A 84 -11.93 -7.31 -10.47
CA ILE A 84 -11.54 -8.12 -11.65
C ILE A 84 -11.20 -9.54 -11.23
#